data_AF-A0A915ZMS7-F1
#
_entry.id   AF-A0A915ZMS7-F1
#
_cell.length_a   1.000
_cell.length_b   1.000
_cell.length_c   1.000
_cell.angle_alpha   90.00
_cell.angle_beta   90.00
_cell.angle_gamma   90.00
#
_symmetry.space_group_name_H-M   'P 1'
#
loop_
_entity.id
_entity.type
_entity.pdbx_description
1 polymer ?
#
loop_
_entity_poly.entity_id
_entity_poly.type
_entity_poly.pdbx_seq_one_letter_code
_entity_poly.pdbx_strand_id
1 'polypeptide(L)'
;MKKLSLNDACIIAESHGGICLSTEYKDNKTPLLWHCSKNHIWHAPLRRVKNCGTWCPHCAGVVKHTFEDIKKIALSKHGECLSTEYKNNQLPLLWCCKKNHLWYTSLGNVKNGKWCPYCAGNARLTLEDAKQIAFSRNGECLSTTYRNSKTPMTWKCHQGHIWNIPLNNIKNSGSWCPYCAGHMKLTLEDAKQIALSRHGECLSTEYKNIAEPLTWRCQSNHQWQNSLNHIKNRGQWYCLSERYYNSSVKLEWICKNKHRWKAIPNSIQQGCWCPYCAGHMQLTLEDAKQIALSRHGFKREQLCREIVAKYLGLPSENRRPDFLKIPEHPKGLELDIPYYEYGFAIEVQGEQHEKYIEFFHRGDPNNFIKQQAQDQLKKELCEENWITLRYVWYYEDPYVVIPEHLRELGLID
;
A
#
# COMPACT_ATOMS: atom_id res chain seq x y z
N MET A 1 -21.49 -74.43 9.20
CA MET A 1 -20.75 -73.15 9.25
C MET A 1 -19.27 -73.46 9.38
N LYS A 2 -18.42 -73.02 8.43
CA LYS A 2 -16.96 -73.17 8.54
C LYS A 2 -16.48 -72.46 9.81
N LYS A 3 -15.76 -73.18 10.68
CA LYS A 3 -15.07 -72.57 11.84
C LYS A 3 -13.97 -71.68 11.28
N LEU A 4 -14.06 -70.38 11.57
CA LEU A 4 -12.99 -69.43 11.29
C LEU A 4 -11.78 -69.75 12.18
N SER A 5 -10.58 -69.54 11.65
CA SER A 5 -9.30 -69.84 12.27
C SER A 5 -8.39 -68.60 12.27
N LEU A 6 -7.27 -68.67 13.00
CA LEU A 6 -6.24 -67.62 12.96
C LEU A 6 -5.68 -67.43 11.54
N ASN A 7 -5.57 -68.52 10.76
CA ASN A 7 -5.12 -68.47 9.37
C ASN A 7 -6.07 -67.63 8.49
N ASP A 8 -7.38 -67.71 8.73
CA ASP A 8 -8.35 -66.86 8.03
C ASP A 8 -8.15 -65.37 8.37
N ALA A 9 -7.73 -65.05 9.59
CA ALA A 9 -7.40 -63.68 9.98
C ALA A 9 -6.15 -63.16 9.27
N CYS A 10 -5.10 -63.99 9.14
CA CYS A 10 -3.88 -63.63 8.41
C CYS A 10 -4.17 -63.40 6.92
N ILE A 11 -4.92 -64.30 6.26
CA ILE A 11 -5.30 -64.15 4.85
C ILE A 11 -6.09 -62.86 4.61
N ILE A 12 -7.05 -62.55 5.49
CA ILE A 12 -7.81 -61.29 5.40
C ILE A 12 -6.88 -60.08 5.58
N ALA A 13 -5.92 -60.14 6.50
CA ALA A 13 -4.97 -59.05 6.69
C ALA A 13 -4.11 -58.81 5.45
N GLU A 14 -3.57 -59.87 4.87
CA GLU A 14 -2.76 -59.81 3.64
C GLU A 14 -3.56 -59.27 2.46
N SER A 15 -4.84 -59.67 2.31
CA SER A 15 -5.71 -59.17 1.24
C SER A 15 -5.94 -57.66 1.29
N HIS A 16 -5.77 -57.05 2.47
CA HIS A 16 -5.87 -55.61 2.68
C HIS A 16 -4.50 -54.91 2.82
N GLY A 17 -3.41 -55.60 2.50
CA GLY A 17 -2.05 -55.06 2.58
C GLY A 17 -1.62 -54.78 4.03
N GLY A 18 -2.00 -55.63 4.98
CA GLY A 18 -1.61 -55.54 6.37
C GLY A 18 -1.32 -56.91 6.99
N ILE A 19 -1.15 -56.95 8.31
CA ILE A 19 -0.72 -58.14 9.05
C ILE A 19 -1.58 -58.30 10.30
N CYS A 20 -1.96 -59.53 10.63
CA CYS A 20 -2.53 -59.88 11.93
C CYS A 20 -1.37 -60.15 12.91
N LEU A 21 -1.28 -59.38 13.99
CA LEU A 21 -0.22 -59.49 15.00
C LEU A 21 -0.59 -60.44 16.15
N SER A 22 -1.86 -60.88 16.23
CA SER A 22 -2.29 -61.83 17.25
C SER A 22 -1.76 -63.24 16.97
N THR A 23 -1.26 -63.91 18.00
CA THR A 23 -0.75 -65.29 17.95
C THR A 23 -1.80 -66.34 18.33
N GLU A 24 -2.93 -65.92 18.91
CA GLU A 24 -4.00 -66.80 19.38
C GLU A 24 -5.36 -66.37 18.83
N TYR A 25 -6.20 -67.35 18.47
CA TYR A 25 -7.58 -67.14 18.05
C TYR A 25 -8.53 -68.00 18.90
N LYS A 26 -9.37 -67.33 19.72
CA LYS A 26 -10.34 -67.99 20.61
C LYS A 26 -11.70 -68.14 19.95
N ASP A 27 -12.25 -67.03 19.45
CA ASP A 27 -13.53 -67.00 18.73
C ASP A 27 -13.60 -65.79 17.79
N ASN A 28 -14.71 -65.64 17.06
CA ASN A 28 -14.89 -64.54 16.11
C ASN A 28 -15.30 -63.21 16.75
N LYS A 29 -15.47 -63.16 18.09
CA LYS A 29 -15.91 -61.98 18.86
C LYS A 29 -14.77 -61.36 19.66
N THR A 30 -13.73 -62.13 19.96
CA THR A 30 -12.54 -61.72 20.69
C THR A 30 -11.71 -60.78 19.80
N PRO A 31 -11.30 -59.60 20.30
CA PRO A 31 -10.46 -58.70 19.53
C PRO A 31 -9.10 -59.32 19.20
N LEU A 32 -8.72 -59.26 17.92
CA LEU A 32 -7.37 -59.52 17.45
C LEU A 32 -6.65 -58.19 17.22
N LEU A 33 -5.32 -58.23 17.23
CA LEU A 33 -4.43 -57.11 16.97
C LEU A 33 -4.07 -57.08 15.48
N TRP A 34 -4.27 -55.94 14.84
CA TRP A 34 -4.09 -55.76 13.40
C TRP A 34 -3.10 -54.63 13.12
N HIS A 35 -2.37 -54.76 12.02
CA HIS A 35 -1.39 -53.79 11.52
C HIS A 35 -1.68 -53.48 10.04
N CYS A 36 -1.71 -52.22 9.65
CA CYS A 36 -1.96 -51.77 8.26
C CYS A 36 -0.67 -51.26 7.60
N SER A 37 -0.59 -51.30 6.27
CA SER A 37 0.48 -50.68 5.46
C SER A 37 0.83 -49.23 5.78
N LYS A 38 -0.07 -48.45 6.39
CA LYS A 38 0.20 -47.08 6.88
C LYS A 38 0.71 -47.04 8.34
N ASN A 39 1.23 -48.16 8.85
CA ASN A 39 1.76 -48.34 10.21
C ASN A 39 0.76 -48.06 11.34
N HIS A 40 -0.53 -48.31 11.12
CA HIS A 40 -1.55 -48.19 12.17
C HIS A 40 -1.78 -49.54 12.84
N ILE A 41 -1.77 -49.56 14.17
CA ILE A 41 -2.07 -50.73 15.00
C ILE A 41 -3.43 -50.54 15.68
N TRP A 42 -4.33 -51.52 15.59
CA TRP A 42 -5.63 -51.45 16.26
C TRP A 42 -6.17 -52.83 16.68
N HIS A 43 -7.10 -52.82 17.64
CA HIS A 43 -7.81 -54.01 18.09
C HIS A 43 -9.19 -54.11 17.43
N ALA A 44 -9.50 -55.25 16.83
CA ALA A 44 -10.84 -55.52 16.28
C ALA A 44 -11.12 -57.02 16.21
N PRO A 45 -12.37 -57.47 16.42
CA PRO A 45 -12.72 -58.88 16.25
C PRO A 45 -12.82 -59.26 14.78
N LEU A 46 -12.45 -60.51 14.45
CA LEU A 46 -12.42 -61.03 13.08
C LEU A 46 -13.75 -60.85 12.34
N ARG A 47 -14.89 -61.02 13.03
CA ARG A 47 -16.23 -60.80 12.44
C ARG A 47 -16.42 -59.38 11.92
N ARG A 48 -15.85 -58.38 12.60
CA ARG A 48 -16.00 -56.96 12.24
C ARG A 48 -15.14 -56.62 11.04
N VAL A 49 -13.91 -57.11 11.02
CA VAL A 49 -12.98 -56.90 9.90
C VAL A 49 -13.48 -57.60 8.64
N LYS A 50 -14.04 -58.81 8.76
CA LYS A 50 -14.59 -59.58 7.63
C LYS A 50 -15.88 -59.00 7.06
N ASN A 51 -16.80 -58.55 7.91
CA ASN A 51 -18.16 -58.17 7.49
C ASN A 51 -18.38 -56.66 7.36
N CYS A 52 -17.50 -55.81 7.91
CA CYS A 52 -17.59 -54.36 7.73
C CYS A 52 -16.69 -53.92 6.57
N GLY A 53 -17.19 -53.08 5.67
CA GLY A 53 -16.42 -52.51 4.54
C GLY A 53 -15.31 -51.53 4.92
N THR A 54 -14.80 -51.57 6.15
CA THR A 54 -13.70 -50.72 6.64
C THR A 54 -12.62 -51.59 7.28
N TRP A 55 -11.46 -51.65 6.61
CA TRP A 55 -10.29 -52.43 7.03
C TRP A 55 -9.59 -51.79 8.23
N CYS A 56 -9.02 -50.58 8.05
CA CYS A 56 -8.28 -49.87 9.08
C CYS A 56 -9.06 -48.61 9.52
N PRO A 57 -9.44 -48.48 10.81
CA PRO A 57 -10.24 -47.35 11.29
C PRO A 57 -9.49 -46.02 11.22
N HIS A 58 -8.16 -46.04 11.31
CA HIS A 58 -7.31 -44.86 11.14
C HIS A 58 -7.27 -44.40 9.68
N CYS A 59 -7.11 -45.33 8.73
CA CYS A 59 -7.15 -45.03 7.30
C CYS A 59 -8.54 -44.61 6.83
N ALA A 60 -9.60 -45.16 7.42
CA ALA A 60 -10.99 -44.81 7.15
C ALA A 60 -11.42 -43.50 7.84
N GLY A 61 -10.58 -42.89 8.68
CA GLY A 61 -10.89 -41.65 9.39
C GLY A 61 -11.97 -41.78 10.47
N VAL A 62 -12.22 -43.00 10.96
CA VAL A 62 -13.30 -43.32 11.92
C VAL A 62 -12.85 -43.13 13.38
N VAL A 63 -11.55 -42.95 13.62
CA VAL A 63 -11.02 -42.75 14.97
C VAL A 63 -11.42 -41.37 15.51
N LYS A 64 -12.06 -41.36 16.68
CA LYS A 64 -12.36 -40.12 17.42
C LYS A 64 -11.06 -39.50 17.90
N HIS A 65 -10.83 -38.23 17.55
CA HIS A 65 -9.69 -37.48 18.08
C HIS A 65 -9.83 -37.26 19.58
N THR A 66 -8.73 -37.41 20.29
CA THR A 66 -8.64 -36.98 21.68
C THR A 66 -8.45 -35.47 21.73
N PHE A 67 -8.77 -34.85 22.87
CA PHE A 67 -8.52 -33.43 23.06
C PHE A 67 -7.03 -33.07 22.96
N GLU A 68 -6.14 -34.01 23.25
CA GLU A 68 -4.69 -33.86 23.09
C GLU A 68 -4.26 -33.80 21.61
N ASP A 69 -4.91 -34.57 20.74
CA ASP A 69 -4.69 -34.48 19.29
C ASP A 69 -5.05 -33.10 18.74
N ILE A 70 -6.07 -32.44 19.31
CA ILE A 70 -6.51 -31.10 18.92
C ILE A 70 -5.45 -30.06 19.25
N LYS A 71 -4.85 -30.15 20.45
CA LYS A 71 -3.74 -29.29 20.86
C LYS A 71 -2.54 -29.46 19.93
N LYS A 72 -2.19 -30.69 19.56
CA LYS A 72 -1.11 -30.97 18.60
C LYS A 72 -1.41 -30.39 17.21
N ILE A 73 -2.65 -30.50 16.72
CA ILE A 73 -3.06 -29.90 15.45
C ILE A 73 -2.95 -28.38 15.51
N ALA A 74 -3.39 -27.74 16.60
CA ALA A 74 -3.25 -26.30 16.77
C ALA A 74 -1.77 -25.86 16.71
N LEU A 75 -0.91 -26.56 17.46
CA LEU A 75 0.52 -26.28 17.53
C LEU A 75 1.19 -26.41 16.16
N SER A 76 0.82 -27.44 15.38
CA SER A 76 1.34 -27.65 14.01
C SER A 76 1.01 -26.51 13.04
N LYS A 77 0.00 -25.70 13.36
CA LYS A 77 -0.43 -24.52 12.58
C LYS A 77 0.03 -23.21 13.21
N HIS A 78 0.96 -23.28 14.17
CA HIS A 78 1.46 -22.14 14.94
C HIS A 78 0.31 -21.37 15.62
N GLY A 79 -0.58 -22.10 16.27
CA GLY A 79 -1.66 -21.52 17.04
C GLY A 79 -2.10 -22.44 18.18
N GLU A 80 -3.22 -22.07 18.80
CA GLU A 80 -3.69 -22.71 20.03
C GLU A 80 -5.19 -22.97 19.96
N CYS A 81 -5.64 -24.05 20.60
CA CYS A 81 -7.04 -24.31 20.85
C CYS A 81 -7.36 -23.86 22.28
N LEU A 82 -8.27 -22.89 22.43
CA LEU A 82 -8.65 -22.30 23.71
C LEU A 82 -9.94 -22.91 24.30
N SER A 83 -10.67 -23.71 23.52
CA SER A 83 -11.80 -24.48 24.07
C SER A 83 -11.34 -25.45 25.15
N THR A 84 -12.14 -25.63 26.20
CA THR A 84 -11.88 -26.55 27.31
C THR A 84 -12.46 -27.95 27.09
N GLU A 85 -13.46 -28.08 26.22
CA GLU A 85 -14.15 -29.34 25.95
C GLU A 85 -14.17 -29.68 24.47
N TYR A 86 -14.09 -30.98 24.16
CA TYR A 86 -14.30 -31.50 22.82
C TYR A 86 -15.24 -32.70 22.86
N LYS A 87 -16.38 -32.59 22.16
CA LYS A 87 -17.39 -33.64 22.06
C LYS A 87 -17.32 -34.37 20.71
N ASN A 88 -17.20 -33.63 19.61
CA ASN A 88 -17.11 -34.21 18.26
C ASN A 88 -16.49 -33.24 17.24
N ASN A 89 -16.16 -33.76 16.04
CA ASN A 89 -15.50 -33.03 14.95
C ASN A 89 -16.32 -31.90 14.32
N GLN A 90 -17.63 -31.83 14.58
CA GLN A 90 -18.56 -30.88 13.96
C GLN A 90 -18.82 -29.66 14.85
N LEU A 91 -18.69 -29.82 16.17
CA LEU A 91 -18.90 -28.73 17.09
C LEU A 91 -17.79 -27.68 16.97
N PRO A 92 -18.15 -26.37 17.00
CA PRO A 92 -17.16 -25.31 16.95
C PRO A 92 -16.28 -25.33 18.20
N LEU A 93 -14.97 -25.24 17.98
CA LEU A 93 -13.97 -24.96 19.00
C LEU A 93 -13.44 -23.54 18.79
N LEU A 94 -12.93 -22.93 19.86
CA LEU A 94 -12.28 -21.63 19.85
C LEU A 94 -10.78 -21.82 19.56
N TRP A 95 -10.31 -21.14 18.52
CA TRP A 95 -8.93 -21.21 18.05
C TRP A 95 -8.27 -19.83 18.10
N CYS A 96 -6.95 -19.84 18.28
CA CYS A 96 -6.07 -18.70 18.20
C CYS A 96 -4.97 -18.98 17.18
N CYS A 97 -4.60 -18.00 16.34
CA CYS A 97 -3.47 -18.13 15.40
C CYS A 97 -2.26 -17.33 15.88
N LYS A 98 -1.11 -17.50 15.23
CA LYS A 98 0.13 -16.74 15.49
C LYS A 98 -0.06 -15.21 15.54
N LYS A 99 -1.04 -14.66 14.80
CA LYS A 99 -1.37 -13.22 14.80
C LYS A 99 -2.41 -12.84 15.87
N ASN A 100 -2.67 -13.71 16.84
CA ASN A 100 -3.63 -13.55 17.93
C ASN A 100 -5.09 -13.30 17.49
N HIS A 101 -5.47 -13.73 16.28
CA HIS A 101 -6.88 -13.70 15.89
C HIS A 101 -7.63 -14.85 16.57
N LEU A 102 -8.77 -14.55 17.17
CA LEU A 102 -9.66 -15.52 17.79
C LEU A 102 -10.84 -15.83 16.87
N TRP A 103 -11.14 -17.11 16.66
CA TRP A 103 -12.32 -17.50 15.88
C TRP A 103 -12.87 -18.87 16.28
N TYR A 104 -14.16 -19.07 15.98
CA TYR A 104 -14.81 -20.36 16.14
C TYR A 104 -14.79 -21.14 14.83
N THR A 105 -14.36 -22.39 14.88
CA THR A 105 -14.51 -23.33 13.76
C THR A 105 -14.46 -24.77 14.26
N SER A 106 -15.01 -25.70 13.48
CA SER A 106 -14.99 -27.11 13.80
C SER A 106 -13.64 -27.75 13.47
N LEU A 107 -13.27 -28.81 14.19
CA LEU A 107 -12.04 -29.57 13.93
C LEU A 107 -12.02 -30.16 12.52
N GLY A 108 -13.19 -30.56 11.99
CA GLY A 108 -13.32 -31.02 10.60
C GLY A 108 -12.90 -29.97 9.58
N ASN A 109 -13.30 -28.71 9.77
CA ASN A 109 -12.89 -27.61 8.88
C ASN A 109 -11.39 -27.32 8.97
N VAL A 110 -10.82 -27.36 10.17
CA VAL A 110 -9.38 -27.18 10.40
C VAL A 110 -8.57 -28.25 9.66
N LYS A 111 -9.00 -29.52 9.73
CA LYS A 111 -8.38 -30.64 9.01
C LYS A 111 -8.46 -30.50 7.50
N ASN A 112 -9.58 -29.97 7.00
CA ASN A 112 -9.78 -29.68 5.57
C ASN A 112 -9.04 -28.42 5.08
N GLY A 113 -8.11 -27.88 5.88
CA GLY A 113 -7.25 -26.75 5.51
C GLY A 113 -7.82 -25.36 5.81
N LYS A 114 -9.04 -25.27 6.36
CA LYS A 114 -9.64 -23.97 6.74
C LYS A 114 -9.18 -23.58 8.15
N TRP A 115 -8.12 -22.78 8.20
CA TRP A 115 -7.50 -22.31 9.44
C TRP A 115 -8.09 -20.97 9.92
N CYS A 116 -7.31 -19.88 9.87
CA CYS A 116 -7.70 -18.57 10.37
C CYS A 116 -8.39 -17.73 9.29
N PRO A 117 -9.66 -17.33 9.46
CA PRO A 117 -10.38 -16.54 8.45
C PRO A 117 -9.81 -15.14 8.27
N TYR A 118 -9.24 -14.56 9.33
CA TYR A 118 -8.61 -13.23 9.29
C TYR A 118 -7.30 -13.28 8.48
N CYS A 119 -6.41 -14.24 8.75
CA CYS A 119 -5.18 -14.42 7.99
C CYS A 119 -5.44 -14.81 6.52
N ALA A 120 -6.50 -15.57 6.27
CA ALA A 120 -6.91 -15.95 4.91
C ALA A 120 -7.70 -14.85 4.17
N GLY A 121 -7.98 -13.71 4.81
CA GLY A 121 -8.78 -12.62 4.21
C GLY A 121 -10.28 -12.92 4.05
N ASN A 122 -10.75 -14.04 4.58
CA ASN A 122 -12.12 -14.57 4.51
C ASN A 122 -13.00 -14.19 5.72
N ALA A 123 -12.48 -13.39 6.65
CA ALA A 123 -13.27 -12.87 7.76
C ALA A 123 -14.50 -12.11 7.23
N ARG A 124 -15.63 -12.27 7.90
CA ARG A 124 -16.83 -11.50 7.60
C ARG A 124 -16.52 -10.03 7.84
N LEU A 125 -16.59 -9.26 6.76
CA LEU A 125 -16.47 -7.81 6.83
C LEU A 125 -17.67 -7.24 7.59
N THR A 126 -17.44 -6.15 8.30
CA THR A 126 -18.40 -5.40 9.09
C THR A 126 -18.62 -4.02 8.47
N LEU A 127 -19.62 -3.30 8.97
CA LEU A 127 -19.83 -1.89 8.60
C LEU A 127 -18.61 -1.03 8.98
N GLU A 128 -17.93 -1.36 10.08
CA GLU A 128 -16.75 -0.63 10.53
C GLU A 128 -15.58 -0.84 9.56
N ASP A 129 -15.38 -2.07 9.08
CA ASP A 129 -14.39 -2.35 8.04
C ASP A 129 -14.67 -1.55 6.76
N ALA A 130 -15.95 -1.39 6.39
CA ALA A 130 -16.35 -0.58 5.24
C ALA A 130 -15.96 0.90 5.43
N LYS A 131 -16.21 1.46 6.63
CA LYS A 131 -15.84 2.85 6.95
C LYS A 131 -14.33 3.04 6.97
N GLN A 132 -13.57 2.13 7.55
CA GLN A 132 -12.11 2.17 7.57
C GLN A 132 -11.52 2.09 6.15
N ILE A 133 -12.08 1.23 5.29
CA ILE A 133 -11.68 1.15 3.88
C ILE A 133 -11.94 2.48 3.16
N ALA A 134 -13.11 3.09 3.38
CA ALA A 134 -13.40 4.41 2.80
C ALA A 134 -12.40 5.47 3.27
N PHE A 135 -12.14 5.51 4.58
CA PHE A 135 -11.18 6.44 5.18
C PHE A 135 -9.77 6.27 4.59
N SER A 136 -9.29 5.02 4.48
CA SER A 136 -7.98 4.71 3.89
C SER A 136 -7.84 5.14 2.41
N ARG A 137 -8.96 5.36 1.72
CA ARG A 137 -9.02 5.79 0.31
C ARG A 137 -9.38 7.26 0.16
N ASN A 138 -9.22 8.06 1.23
CA ASN A 138 -9.62 9.46 1.29
C ASN A 138 -11.08 9.64 0.87
N GLY A 139 -11.98 8.91 1.50
CA GLY A 139 -13.40 9.00 1.23
C GLY A 139 -14.25 8.54 2.40
N GLU A 140 -15.55 8.42 2.14
CA GLU A 140 -16.57 8.20 3.15
C GLU A 140 -17.54 7.12 2.70
N CYS A 141 -17.95 6.26 3.63
CA CYS A 141 -19.03 5.31 3.44
C CYS A 141 -20.34 5.94 3.93
N LEU A 142 -21.26 6.23 3.02
CA LEU A 142 -22.55 6.86 3.33
C LEU A 142 -23.62 5.85 3.77
N SER A 143 -23.40 4.55 3.52
CA SER A 143 -24.33 3.51 3.97
C SER A 143 -24.29 3.33 5.49
N THR A 144 -25.47 3.27 6.10
CA THR A 144 -25.66 3.07 7.55
C THR A 144 -25.80 1.60 7.95
N THR A 145 -26.01 0.71 6.98
CA THR A 145 -26.19 -0.73 7.23
C THR A 145 -25.33 -1.56 6.29
N TYR A 146 -24.81 -2.69 6.79
CA TYR A 146 -24.09 -3.68 6.01
C TYR A 146 -24.80 -5.03 6.13
N ARG A 147 -25.38 -5.52 5.01
CA ARG A 147 -26.09 -6.81 4.98
C ARG A 147 -25.15 -7.97 4.64
N ASN A 148 -24.42 -7.84 3.54
CA ASN A 148 -23.44 -8.81 3.09
C ASN A 148 -22.48 -8.17 2.07
N SER A 149 -21.45 -8.92 1.68
CA SER A 149 -20.37 -8.41 0.83
C SER A 149 -20.76 -8.12 -0.62
N LYS A 150 -21.92 -8.63 -1.08
CA LYS A 150 -22.47 -8.45 -2.43
C LYS A 150 -23.52 -7.35 -2.52
N THR A 151 -24.10 -6.92 -1.39
CA THR A 151 -25.07 -5.84 -1.37
C THR A 151 -24.35 -4.52 -1.69
N PRO A 152 -24.83 -3.74 -2.68
CA PRO A 152 -24.27 -2.44 -2.99
C PRO A 152 -24.31 -1.51 -1.77
N MET A 153 -23.21 -0.79 -1.56
CA MET A 153 -23.09 0.27 -0.58
C MET A 153 -22.82 1.59 -1.30
N THR A 154 -23.15 2.70 -0.65
CA THR A 154 -22.98 4.05 -1.15
C THR A 154 -21.68 4.65 -0.60
N TRP A 155 -20.85 5.14 -1.51
CA TRP A 155 -19.51 5.63 -1.25
C TRP A 155 -19.34 7.06 -1.76
N LYS A 156 -18.46 7.82 -1.13
CA LYS A 156 -18.07 9.17 -1.53
C LYS A 156 -16.55 9.29 -1.54
N CYS A 157 -15.95 9.86 -2.59
CA CYS A 157 -14.49 10.13 -2.62
C CYS A 157 -14.16 11.56 -2.19
N HIS A 158 -12.87 11.86 -2.01
CA HIS A 158 -12.40 13.21 -1.68
C HIS A 158 -12.78 14.28 -2.72
N GLN A 159 -13.01 13.90 -3.98
CA GLN A 159 -13.50 14.82 -5.02
C GLN A 159 -15.02 15.01 -4.97
N GLY A 160 -15.71 14.43 -3.99
CA GLY A 160 -17.16 14.58 -3.79
C GLY A 160 -18.04 13.67 -4.66
N HIS A 161 -17.47 12.82 -5.52
CA HIS A 161 -18.26 11.89 -6.32
C HIS A 161 -18.95 10.85 -5.43
N ILE A 162 -20.21 10.54 -5.72
CA ILE A 162 -21.00 9.53 -5.02
C ILE A 162 -21.31 8.37 -5.97
N TRP A 163 -21.07 7.13 -5.55
CA TRP A 163 -21.39 5.93 -6.34
C TRP A 163 -21.83 4.75 -5.48
N ASN A 164 -22.48 3.78 -6.13
CA ASN A 164 -22.98 2.58 -5.49
C ASN A 164 -22.26 1.33 -6.02
N ILE A 165 -21.48 0.68 -5.17
CA ILE A 165 -20.87 -0.62 -5.47
C ILE A 165 -20.77 -1.49 -4.22
N PRO A 166 -20.77 -2.83 -4.38
CA PRO A 166 -20.53 -3.74 -3.26
C PRO A 166 -19.12 -3.61 -2.64
N LEU A 167 -19.02 -3.87 -1.33
CA LEU A 167 -17.75 -3.80 -0.59
C LEU A 167 -16.69 -4.80 -1.10
N ASN A 168 -17.10 -5.99 -1.54
CA ASN A 168 -16.17 -6.99 -2.07
C ASN A 168 -15.45 -6.51 -3.34
N ASN A 169 -16.13 -5.72 -4.18
CA ASN A 169 -15.54 -5.16 -5.38
C ASN A 169 -14.41 -4.20 -4.98
N ILE A 170 -14.68 -3.24 -4.09
CA ILE A 170 -13.66 -2.29 -3.61
C ILE A 170 -12.45 -3.00 -3.00
N LYS A 171 -12.69 -4.03 -2.17
CA LYS A 171 -11.61 -4.79 -1.51
C LYS A 171 -10.73 -5.55 -2.52
N ASN A 172 -11.32 -6.11 -3.57
CA ASN A 172 -10.64 -7.04 -4.47
C ASN A 172 -10.16 -6.41 -5.78
N SER A 173 -10.83 -5.38 -6.30
CA SER A 173 -10.57 -4.85 -7.66
C SER A 173 -9.53 -3.74 -7.71
N GLY A 174 -8.96 -3.31 -6.58
CA GLY A 174 -7.97 -2.22 -6.50
C GLY A 174 -8.50 -0.82 -6.84
N SER A 175 -9.59 -0.75 -7.60
CA SER A 175 -10.31 0.45 -8.03
C SER A 175 -11.25 0.98 -6.93
N TRP A 176 -11.24 2.31 -6.76
CA TRP A 176 -11.99 3.01 -5.71
C TRP A 176 -13.15 3.80 -6.30
N CYS A 177 -12.86 4.93 -6.94
CA CYS A 177 -13.87 5.83 -7.50
C CYS A 177 -13.91 5.71 -9.04
N PRO A 178 -15.03 5.27 -9.64
CA PRO A 178 -15.13 5.11 -11.09
C PRO A 178 -15.11 6.46 -11.84
N TYR A 179 -15.49 7.55 -11.17
CA TYR A 179 -15.42 8.91 -11.73
C TYR A 179 -13.98 9.41 -11.81
N CYS A 180 -13.18 9.21 -10.76
CA CYS A 180 -11.75 9.55 -10.74
C CYS A 180 -10.94 8.64 -11.67
N ALA A 181 -11.32 7.37 -11.78
CA ALA A 181 -10.69 6.41 -12.68
C ALA A 181 -11.15 6.51 -14.15
N GLY A 182 -12.10 7.40 -14.47
CA GLY A 182 -12.54 7.67 -15.85
C GLY A 182 -13.45 6.60 -16.48
N HIS A 183 -14.07 5.71 -15.68
CA HIS A 183 -14.85 4.57 -16.17
C HIS A 183 -16.36 4.82 -16.32
N MET A 184 -16.88 5.97 -15.89
CA MET A 184 -18.31 6.31 -16.01
C MET A 184 -18.65 7.00 -17.33
N LYS A 185 -19.67 6.49 -18.04
CA LYS A 185 -20.30 7.17 -19.18
C LYS A 185 -21.03 8.42 -18.67
N LEU A 186 -20.54 9.60 -19.05
CA LEU A 186 -21.21 10.86 -18.73
C LEU A 186 -22.50 10.99 -19.54
N THR A 187 -23.48 11.70 -18.99
CA THR A 187 -24.76 12.01 -19.61
C THR A 187 -24.81 13.46 -20.10
N LEU A 188 -25.84 13.80 -20.89
CA LEU A 188 -26.10 15.19 -21.28
C LEU A 188 -26.37 16.09 -20.07
N GLU A 189 -27.00 15.55 -19.02
CA GLU A 189 -27.24 16.29 -17.78
C GLU A 189 -25.93 16.61 -17.07
N ASP A 190 -24.99 15.66 -17.03
CA ASP A 190 -23.65 15.93 -16.52
C ASP A 190 -22.95 17.04 -17.32
N ALA A 191 -23.14 17.09 -18.64
CA ALA A 191 -22.60 18.16 -19.48
C ALA A 191 -23.20 19.53 -19.13
N LYS A 192 -24.51 19.60 -18.87
CA LYS A 192 -25.20 20.83 -18.45
C LYS A 192 -24.76 21.29 -17.07
N GLN A 193 -24.67 20.38 -16.10
CA GLN A 193 -24.16 20.70 -14.75
C GLN A 193 -22.70 21.17 -14.81
N ILE A 194 -21.88 20.54 -15.66
CA ILE A 194 -20.50 20.99 -15.91
C ILE A 194 -20.48 22.40 -16.49
N ALA A 195 -21.35 22.73 -17.45
CA ALA A 195 -21.44 24.08 -18.01
C ALA A 195 -21.86 25.10 -16.94
N LEU A 196 -22.91 24.77 -16.17
CA LEU A 196 -23.46 25.63 -15.12
C LEU A 196 -22.44 25.92 -14.01
N SER A 197 -21.72 24.88 -13.54
CA SER A 197 -20.64 25.02 -12.56
C SER A 197 -19.48 25.91 -13.03
N ARG A 198 -19.43 26.21 -14.33
CA ARG A 198 -18.38 27.00 -14.99
C ARG A 198 -18.90 28.31 -15.56
N HIS A 199 -20.07 28.75 -15.10
CA HIS A 199 -20.74 29.98 -15.58
C HIS A 199 -20.95 30.01 -17.10
N GLY A 200 -21.20 28.84 -17.68
CA GLY A 200 -21.55 28.67 -19.09
C GLY A 200 -22.80 27.81 -19.24
N GLU A 201 -23.14 27.51 -20.48
CA GLU A 201 -24.32 26.72 -20.83
C GLU A 201 -23.97 25.72 -21.94
N CYS A 202 -24.51 24.50 -21.82
CA CYS A 202 -24.48 23.51 -22.88
C CYS A 202 -25.74 23.70 -23.73
N LEU A 203 -25.58 24.13 -24.98
CA LEU A 203 -26.67 24.41 -25.91
C LEU A 203 -27.11 23.15 -26.68
N SER A 204 -26.33 22.07 -26.61
CA SER A 204 -26.69 20.80 -27.26
C SER A 204 -27.88 20.12 -26.58
N THR A 205 -28.83 19.70 -27.40
CA THR A 205 -30.02 18.94 -26.99
C THR A 205 -29.83 17.42 -27.09
N GLU A 206 -28.82 16.97 -27.84
CA GLU A 206 -28.51 15.56 -28.06
C GLU A 206 -27.08 15.23 -27.62
N TYR A 207 -26.93 14.05 -27.00
CA TYR A 207 -25.63 13.49 -26.60
C TYR A 207 -25.52 12.05 -27.06
N LYS A 208 -24.62 11.79 -28.01
CA LYS A 208 -24.39 10.44 -28.55
C LYS A 208 -23.29 9.71 -27.78
N ASN A 209 -22.13 10.35 -27.58
CA ASN A 209 -21.01 9.80 -26.82
C ASN A 209 -20.06 10.92 -26.34
N ILE A 210 -19.02 10.54 -25.59
CA ILE A 210 -18.10 11.48 -24.93
C ILE A 210 -17.13 12.20 -25.89
N ALA A 211 -16.93 11.66 -27.09
CA ALA A 211 -16.02 12.19 -28.11
C ALA A 211 -16.71 13.10 -29.13
N GLU A 212 -18.04 12.97 -29.28
CA GLU A 212 -18.83 13.84 -30.15
C GLU A 212 -18.85 15.29 -29.62
N PRO A 213 -18.72 16.29 -30.50
CA PRO A 213 -18.73 17.69 -30.11
C PRO A 213 -20.13 18.12 -29.65
N LEU A 214 -20.17 18.76 -28.48
CA LEU A 214 -21.31 19.52 -27.99
C LEU A 214 -21.08 21.02 -28.23
N THR A 215 -22.15 21.77 -28.31
CA THR A 215 -22.14 23.22 -28.43
C THR A 215 -22.22 23.85 -27.04
N TRP A 216 -21.30 24.76 -26.77
CA TRP A 216 -21.14 25.41 -25.47
C TRP A 216 -21.21 26.92 -25.63
N ARG A 217 -21.69 27.60 -24.59
CA ARG A 217 -21.75 29.07 -24.48
C ARG A 217 -21.12 29.52 -23.16
N CYS A 218 -20.29 30.54 -23.17
CA CYS A 218 -19.75 31.14 -21.94
C CYS A 218 -20.58 32.36 -21.48
N GLN A 219 -20.28 32.86 -20.28
CA GLN A 219 -20.89 34.06 -19.71
C GLN A 219 -20.77 35.32 -20.60
N SER A 220 -19.70 35.41 -21.40
CA SER A 220 -19.49 36.50 -22.37
C SER A 220 -20.15 36.23 -23.73
N ASN A 221 -21.08 35.26 -23.82
CA ASN A 221 -21.83 34.87 -25.03
C ASN A 221 -21.02 34.29 -26.20
N HIS A 222 -19.74 33.96 -26.00
CA HIS A 222 -18.99 33.22 -27.02
C HIS A 222 -19.50 31.78 -27.13
N GLN A 223 -19.65 31.30 -28.36
CA GLN A 223 -20.09 29.94 -28.67
C GLN A 223 -18.95 29.13 -29.30
N TRP A 224 -18.81 27.87 -28.91
CA TRP A 224 -17.83 26.96 -29.51
C TRP A 224 -18.31 25.52 -29.46
N GLN A 225 -17.67 24.67 -30.26
CA GLN A 225 -17.95 23.23 -30.32
C GLN A 225 -16.77 22.46 -29.73
N ASN A 226 -17.05 21.56 -28.78
CA ASN A 226 -16.02 20.66 -28.26
C ASN A 226 -16.66 19.43 -27.59
N SER A 227 -15.92 18.34 -27.50
CA SER A 227 -16.42 17.11 -26.90
C SER A 227 -16.48 17.20 -25.38
N LEU A 228 -17.42 16.47 -24.77
CA LEU A 228 -17.55 16.42 -23.31
C LEU A 228 -16.27 15.89 -22.65
N ASN A 229 -15.56 14.99 -23.30
CA ASN A 229 -14.26 14.48 -22.82
C ASN A 229 -13.22 15.60 -22.74
N HIS A 230 -13.19 16.45 -23.77
CA HIS A 230 -12.26 17.57 -23.83
C HIS A 230 -12.60 18.61 -22.77
N ILE A 231 -13.88 18.94 -22.60
CA ILE A 231 -14.35 19.90 -21.60
C ILE A 231 -14.18 19.38 -20.17
N LYS A 232 -14.31 18.07 -19.95
CA LYS A 232 -14.08 17.42 -18.65
C LYS A 232 -12.61 17.41 -18.27
N ASN A 233 -11.73 16.98 -19.19
CA ASN A 233 -10.33 16.70 -18.88
C ASN A 233 -9.39 17.88 -19.09
N ARG A 234 -9.75 18.86 -19.93
CA ARG A 234 -8.97 20.08 -20.17
C ARG A 234 -9.73 21.27 -19.60
N GLY A 235 -9.51 21.53 -18.31
CA GLY A 235 -10.17 22.63 -17.58
C GLY A 235 -9.97 24.00 -18.22
N GLN A 236 -11.04 24.81 -18.20
CA GLN A 236 -11.22 26.25 -18.48
C GLN A 236 -10.19 27.00 -19.35
N TRP A 237 -10.68 27.54 -20.48
CA TRP A 237 -9.97 28.45 -21.36
C TRP A 237 -11.00 29.43 -21.95
N TYR A 238 -10.84 30.74 -21.75
CA TYR A 238 -11.67 31.72 -22.45
C TYR A 238 -10.83 32.93 -22.87
N CYS A 239 -11.21 33.52 -24.00
CA CYS A 239 -10.61 34.72 -24.57
C CYS A 239 -11.10 35.94 -23.78
N LEU A 240 -10.17 36.83 -23.40
CA LEU A 240 -10.45 38.08 -22.67
C LEU A 240 -10.62 39.28 -23.62
N SER A 241 -10.36 39.11 -24.91
CA SER A 241 -10.40 40.23 -25.87
C SER A 241 -11.83 40.54 -26.32
N GLU A 242 -12.23 41.80 -26.17
CA GLU A 242 -13.59 42.30 -26.46
C GLU A 242 -13.89 42.48 -27.97
N ARG A 243 -12.88 42.46 -28.85
CA ARG A 243 -13.05 42.67 -30.30
C ARG A 243 -12.13 41.76 -31.13
N TYR A 244 -12.72 41.05 -32.08
CA TYR A 244 -12.04 40.22 -33.06
C TYR A 244 -11.98 40.94 -34.41
N TYR A 245 -10.77 41.22 -34.91
CA TYR A 245 -10.58 41.93 -36.18
C TYR A 245 -10.24 40.99 -37.35
N ASN A 246 -9.32 40.02 -37.15
CA ASN A 246 -8.97 38.99 -38.14
C ASN A 246 -8.12 37.86 -37.50
N SER A 247 -7.88 36.77 -38.25
CA SER A 247 -7.20 35.54 -37.80
C SER A 247 -5.71 35.70 -37.46
N SER A 248 -5.12 36.84 -37.82
CA SER A 248 -3.72 37.20 -37.58
C SER A 248 -3.50 38.03 -36.32
N VAL A 249 -4.54 38.55 -35.68
CA VAL A 249 -4.42 39.33 -34.44
C VAL A 249 -4.25 38.39 -33.24
N LYS A 250 -3.22 38.63 -32.43
CA LYS A 250 -3.01 37.93 -31.16
C LYS A 250 -4.04 38.40 -30.15
N LEU A 251 -4.92 37.50 -29.73
CA LEU A 251 -5.89 37.75 -28.67
C LEU A 251 -5.29 37.39 -27.31
N GLU A 252 -5.85 37.95 -26.24
CA GLU A 252 -5.49 37.63 -24.87
C GLU A 252 -6.32 36.45 -24.35
N TRP A 253 -5.64 35.47 -23.76
CA TRP A 253 -6.21 34.22 -23.28
C TRP A 253 -5.84 33.99 -21.83
N ILE A 254 -6.74 33.34 -21.08
CA ILE A 254 -6.48 32.88 -19.72
C ILE A 254 -6.75 31.38 -19.61
N CYS A 255 -5.88 30.65 -18.89
CA CYS A 255 -5.99 29.20 -18.70
C CYS A 255 -6.47 28.87 -17.28
N LYS A 256 -6.76 27.58 -17.04
CA LYS A 256 -7.13 27.06 -15.71
C LYS A 256 -6.22 27.50 -14.54
N ASN A 257 -4.94 27.77 -14.79
CA ASN A 257 -3.99 28.22 -13.76
C ASN A 257 -3.85 29.75 -13.72
N LYS A 258 -4.80 30.49 -14.32
CA LYS A 258 -4.82 31.94 -14.42
C LYS A 258 -3.63 32.57 -15.18
N HIS A 259 -2.81 31.78 -15.87
CA HIS A 259 -1.78 32.33 -16.76
C HIS A 259 -2.43 33.07 -17.91
N ARG A 260 -1.98 34.29 -18.14
CA ARG A 260 -2.39 35.14 -19.26
C ARG A 260 -1.35 35.06 -20.37
N TRP A 261 -1.76 34.85 -21.61
CA TRP A 261 -0.87 34.92 -22.77
C TRP A 261 -1.57 35.46 -24.01
N LYS A 262 -0.77 35.91 -24.97
CA LYS A 262 -1.23 36.41 -26.27
C LYS A 262 -0.98 35.36 -27.35
N ALA A 263 -2.04 34.94 -28.05
CA ALA A 263 -1.94 33.97 -29.14
C ALA A 263 -2.95 34.25 -30.24
N ILE A 264 -2.60 33.91 -31.48
CA ILE A 264 -3.51 34.00 -32.62
C ILE A 264 -4.54 32.86 -32.58
N PRO A 265 -5.82 33.10 -32.94
CA PRO A 265 -6.87 32.09 -32.86
C PRO A 265 -6.60 30.80 -33.65
N ASN A 266 -5.95 30.90 -34.81
CA ASN A 266 -5.62 29.72 -35.62
C ASN A 266 -4.61 28.79 -34.91
N SER A 267 -3.62 29.37 -34.21
CA SER A 267 -2.64 28.61 -33.42
C SER A 267 -3.30 27.90 -32.24
N ILE A 268 -4.25 28.57 -31.60
CA ILE A 268 -5.07 28.00 -30.53
C ILE A 268 -5.92 26.83 -31.06
N GLN A 269 -6.60 27.00 -32.20
CA GLN A 269 -7.42 25.96 -32.83
C GLN A 269 -6.61 24.72 -33.25
N GLN A 270 -5.35 24.92 -33.66
CA GLN A 270 -4.40 23.84 -33.99
C GLN A 270 -3.80 23.14 -32.76
N GLY A 271 -4.16 23.56 -31.54
CA GLY A 271 -3.78 22.86 -30.31
C GLY A 271 -2.59 23.47 -29.56
N CYS A 272 -2.08 24.63 -29.98
CA CYS A 272 -1.01 25.35 -29.29
C CYS A 272 -1.60 26.21 -28.16
N TRP A 273 -1.85 25.58 -27.01
CA TRP A 273 -2.44 26.22 -25.83
C TRP A 273 -1.37 26.85 -24.92
N CYS A 274 -1.82 27.43 -23.79
CA CYS A 274 -1.00 28.14 -22.81
C CYS A 274 0.44 27.62 -22.73
N PRO A 275 1.44 28.41 -23.15
CA PRO A 275 2.84 27.96 -23.21
C PRO A 275 3.36 27.59 -21.82
N TYR A 276 2.84 28.27 -20.79
CA TYR A 276 3.14 27.99 -19.38
C TYR A 276 2.57 26.65 -18.88
N CYS A 277 1.59 26.08 -19.59
CA CYS A 277 0.98 24.78 -19.24
C CYS A 277 1.43 23.64 -20.17
N ALA A 278 1.80 23.95 -21.41
CA ALA A 278 2.19 22.97 -22.42
C ALA A 278 3.62 22.43 -22.20
N GLY A 279 4.54 23.23 -21.65
CA GLY A 279 5.81 22.75 -21.11
C GLY A 279 5.61 22.43 -19.62
N HIS A 280 5.62 21.16 -19.24
CA HIS A 280 5.46 20.67 -17.86
C HIS A 280 6.26 21.50 -16.82
N MET A 281 5.67 22.55 -16.27
CA MET A 281 6.07 23.14 -14.99
C MET A 281 4.89 23.90 -14.40
N GLN A 282 3.99 23.16 -13.76
CA GLN A 282 3.01 23.74 -12.83
C GLN A 282 3.54 23.58 -11.42
N LEU A 283 4.32 24.57 -11.02
CA LEU A 283 4.56 24.89 -9.63
C LEU A 283 4.52 26.41 -9.53
N THR A 284 3.77 26.96 -8.56
CA THR A 284 3.94 28.38 -8.22
C THR A 284 5.40 28.62 -7.81
N LEU A 285 5.90 29.86 -7.77
CA LEU A 285 7.26 30.12 -7.29
C LEU A 285 7.48 29.54 -5.87
N GLU A 286 6.40 29.41 -5.10
CA GLU A 286 6.38 28.82 -3.76
C GLU A 286 6.28 27.29 -3.78
N ASP A 287 5.41 26.70 -4.60
CA ASP A 287 5.37 25.24 -4.79
C ASP A 287 6.63 24.73 -5.50
N ALA A 288 7.29 25.57 -6.29
CA ALA A 288 8.54 25.27 -7.00
C ALA A 288 9.69 25.22 -6.00
N LYS A 289 9.66 26.07 -4.96
CA LYS A 289 10.53 25.96 -3.81
C LYS A 289 10.20 24.72 -2.97
N GLN A 290 8.93 24.45 -2.67
CA GLN A 290 8.50 23.30 -1.85
C GLN A 290 8.73 21.93 -2.50
N ILE A 291 8.58 21.83 -3.83
CA ILE A 291 8.92 20.60 -4.57
C ILE A 291 10.40 20.55 -4.96
N ALA A 292 11.10 21.68 -5.07
CA ALA A 292 12.57 21.70 -5.12
C ALA A 292 13.21 21.25 -3.79
N LEU A 293 12.53 21.48 -2.66
CA LEU A 293 12.91 21.00 -1.32
C LEU A 293 12.71 19.50 -1.16
N SER A 294 11.80 18.86 -1.92
CA SER A 294 11.47 17.43 -1.79
C SER A 294 12.18 16.50 -2.79
N ARG A 295 12.97 17.03 -3.74
CA ARG A 295 13.79 16.22 -4.67
C ARG A 295 15.28 16.36 -4.36
N HIS A 296 15.75 15.45 -3.52
CA HIS A 296 17.12 14.98 -3.32
C HIS A 296 18.23 16.04 -3.11
N GLY A 297 18.62 16.23 -1.84
CA GLY A 297 19.97 16.56 -1.34
C GLY A 297 20.66 17.83 -1.87
N PHE A 298 20.91 17.86 -3.18
CA PHE A 298 21.75 18.84 -3.87
C PHE A 298 21.20 20.27 -3.83
N LYS A 299 19.87 20.45 -3.80
CA LYS A 299 19.26 21.80 -3.72
C LYS A 299 19.16 22.35 -2.31
N ARG A 300 19.04 21.48 -1.30
CA ARG A 300 18.95 21.92 0.09
C ARG A 300 20.32 22.33 0.60
N GLU A 301 21.36 21.61 0.21
CA GLU A 301 22.75 22.02 0.40
C GLU A 301 23.02 23.37 -0.26
N GLN A 302 22.63 23.54 -1.54
CA GLN A 302 22.76 24.81 -2.25
C GLN A 302 21.99 25.97 -1.57
N LEU A 303 20.77 25.70 -1.08
CA LEU A 303 19.98 26.69 -0.34
C LEU A 303 20.65 27.06 0.99
N CYS A 304 21.13 26.08 1.76
CA CYS A 304 21.86 26.34 3.00
C CYS A 304 23.13 27.13 2.71
N ARG A 305 23.85 26.79 1.64
CA ARG A 305 25.05 27.50 1.17
C ARG A 305 24.74 28.96 0.85
N GLU A 306 23.65 29.23 0.11
CA GLU A 306 23.22 30.59 -0.22
C GLU A 306 22.79 31.40 1.01
N ILE A 307 22.16 30.77 2.00
CA ILE A 307 21.76 31.45 3.24
C ILE A 307 22.97 31.81 4.08
N VAL A 308 23.86 30.85 4.37
CA VAL A 308 25.07 31.12 5.18
C VAL A 308 25.96 32.15 4.47
N ALA A 309 26.03 32.09 3.13
CA ALA A 309 26.84 33.01 2.36
C ALA A 309 26.37 34.47 2.42
N LYS A 310 25.09 34.72 2.75
CA LYS A 310 24.61 36.09 3.03
C LYS A 310 25.17 36.66 4.32
N TYR A 311 25.51 35.82 5.29
CA TYR A 311 26.02 36.25 6.59
C TYR A 311 27.55 36.28 6.61
N LEU A 312 28.22 35.24 6.10
CA LEU A 312 29.66 35.03 6.27
C LEU A 312 30.48 35.05 4.95
N GLY A 313 29.82 35.20 3.79
CA GLY A 313 30.48 35.08 2.48
C GLY A 313 30.59 33.63 1.99
N LEU A 314 31.29 33.38 0.88
CA LEU A 314 31.35 32.04 0.29
C LEU A 314 32.09 31.04 1.20
N PRO A 315 31.61 29.79 1.34
CA PRO A 315 32.31 28.76 2.10
C PRO A 315 33.58 28.30 1.39
N SER A 316 34.43 27.56 2.11
CA SER A 316 35.67 27.01 1.55
C SER A 316 35.41 26.10 0.36
N GLU A 317 36.28 26.19 -0.67
CA GLU A 317 36.25 25.30 -1.83
C GLU A 317 36.67 23.87 -1.47
N ASN A 318 37.46 23.70 -0.40
CA ASN A 318 37.94 22.39 0.02
C ASN A 318 36.89 21.66 0.87
N ARG A 319 36.07 20.84 0.22
CA ARG A 319 35.06 20.00 0.88
C ARG A 319 35.58 18.69 1.46
N ARG A 320 36.80 18.28 1.13
CA ARG A 320 37.41 17.01 1.57
C ARG A 320 38.79 17.26 2.16
N PRO A 321 38.84 17.86 3.35
CA PRO A 321 40.09 18.21 3.99
C PRO A 321 40.89 16.95 4.36
N ASP A 322 42.22 17.07 4.42
CA ASP A 322 43.12 15.93 4.59
C ASP A 322 42.90 15.18 5.92
N PHE A 323 42.45 15.87 6.97
CA PHE A 323 42.16 15.25 8.27
C PHE A 323 40.93 14.31 8.24
N LEU A 324 40.11 14.34 7.19
CA LEU A 324 39.00 13.40 6.99
C LEU A 324 39.39 12.16 6.18
N LYS A 325 40.67 11.99 5.82
CA LYS A 325 41.19 10.79 5.13
C LYS A 325 41.50 9.70 6.15
N ILE A 326 40.82 8.57 6.03
CA ILE A 326 41.08 7.36 6.81
C ILE A 326 41.48 6.20 5.87
N PRO A 327 42.16 5.14 6.35
CA PRO A 327 42.53 4.00 5.52
C PRO A 327 41.37 3.38 4.73
N GLU A 328 40.15 3.39 5.29
CA GLU A 328 38.92 2.89 4.69
C GLU A 328 38.33 3.84 3.63
N HIS A 329 38.64 5.14 3.72
CA HIS A 329 38.20 6.21 2.80
C HIS A 329 39.40 7.08 2.39
N PRO A 330 40.28 6.59 1.49
CA PRO A 330 41.52 7.28 1.13
C PRO A 330 41.30 8.62 0.40
N LYS A 331 40.08 8.86 -0.09
CA LYS A 331 39.66 10.14 -0.71
C LYS A 331 39.13 11.16 0.30
N GLY A 332 38.99 10.80 1.57
CA GLY A 332 38.42 11.62 2.62
C GLY A 332 36.90 11.67 2.63
N LEU A 333 36.30 11.81 3.82
CA LEU A 333 34.88 12.13 3.97
C LEU A 333 34.62 13.57 3.53
N GLU A 334 33.47 13.81 2.92
CA GLU A 334 33.09 15.12 2.38
C GLU A 334 32.24 15.90 3.39
N LEU A 335 32.58 17.17 3.63
CA LEU A 335 31.77 18.14 4.35
C LEU A 335 30.92 18.93 3.35
N ASP A 336 29.64 19.12 3.68
CA ASP A 336 28.70 19.78 2.78
C ASP A 336 29.03 21.28 2.62
N ILE A 337 29.11 22.02 3.73
CA ILE A 337 29.34 23.47 3.74
C ILE A 337 30.40 23.82 4.80
N PRO A 338 31.70 23.77 4.47
CA PRO A 338 32.78 24.07 5.41
C PRO A 338 33.12 25.56 5.49
N TYR A 339 33.25 26.07 6.72
CA TYR A 339 33.73 27.42 7.07
C TYR A 339 34.91 27.31 8.05
N TYR A 340 36.05 26.80 7.57
CA TYR A 340 37.23 26.54 8.42
C TYR A 340 37.75 27.79 9.12
N GLU A 341 37.64 28.97 8.50
CA GLU A 341 38.03 30.25 9.11
C GLU A 341 37.24 30.58 10.38
N TYR A 342 36.02 30.06 10.48
CA TYR A 342 35.12 30.24 11.61
C TYR A 342 35.02 28.99 12.49
N GLY A 343 35.82 27.95 12.21
CA GLY A 343 35.87 26.72 13.00
C GLY A 343 34.58 25.89 12.99
N PHE A 344 33.79 25.92 11.91
CA PHE A 344 32.57 25.11 11.82
C PHE A 344 32.28 24.61 10.39
N ALA A 345 31.43 23.59 10.30
CA ALA A 345 30.84 23.14 9.04
C ALA A 345 29.37 22.80 9.24
N ILE A 346 28.56 23.07 8.22
CA ILE A 346 27.15 22.70 8.19
C ILE A 346 26.98 21.41 7.38
N GLU A 347 26.23 20.47 7.96
CA GLU A 347 25.88 19.16 7.43
C GLU A 347 24.37 19.07 7.20
N VAL A 348 23.95 18.80 5.97
CA VAL A 348 22.53 18.79 5.58
C VAL A 348 22.02 17.36 5.59
N GLN A 349 21.30 17.01 6.64
CA GLN A 349 20.92 15.63 6.94
C GLN A 349 19.55 15.25 6.35
N GLY A 350 19.50 14.15 5.61
CA GLY A 350 18.28 13.56 5.07
C GLY A 350 17.65 12.51 6.01
N GLU A 351 16.39 12.13 5.73
CA GLU A 351 15.65 11.11 6.51
C GLU A 351 16.39 9.77 6.64
N GLN A 352 17.23 9.45 5.66
CA GLN A 352 18.08 8.26 5.60
C GLN A 352 19.12 8.16 6.74
N HIS A 353 19.48 9.26 7.41
CA HIS A 353 20.43 9.25 8.54
C HIS A 353 19.75 8.93 9.87
N GLU A 354 18.45 9.20 9.99
CA GLU A 354 17.68 8.94 11.22
C GLU A 354 17.01 7.56 11.20
N LYS A 355 16.55 7.12 10.02
CA LYS A 355 15.73 5.91 9.88
C LYS A 355 16.15 5.04 8.70
N TYR A 356 16.03 3.73 8.89
CA TYR A 356 16.17 2.77 7.80
C TYR A 356 15.06 2.95 6.75
N ILE A 357 15.47 3.38 5.56
CA ILE A 357 14.62 3.43 4.36
C ILE A 357 15.12 2.40 3.34
N GLU A 358 14.27 1.47 2.95
CA GLU A 358 14.62 0.34 2.07
C GLU A 358 15.28 0.77 0.75
N PHE A 359 14.79 1.87 0.16
CA PHE A 359 15.30 2.42 -1.09
C PHE A 359 16.75 2.92 -0.97
N PHE A 360 17.09 3.63 0.11
CA PHE A 360 18.43 4.21 0.31
C PHE A 360 19.45 3.18 0.82
N HIS A 361 18.98 2.19 1.59
CA HIS A 361 19.85 1.14 2.17
C HIS A 361 19.89 -0.15 1.33
N ARG A 362 19.32 -0.13 0.11
CA ARG A 362 19.32 -1.24 -0.85
C ARG A 362 18.76 -2.55 -0.26
N GLY A 363 17.79 -2.46 0.65
CA GLY A 363 17.20 -3.63 1.30
C GLY A 363 18.05 -4.28 2.41
N ASP A 364 19.25 -3.76 2.74
CA ASP A 364 20.13 -4.34 3.77
C ASP A 364 20.29 -3.38 4.98
N PRO A 365 19.76 -3.74 6.17
CA PRO A 365 19.91 -2.98 7.40
C PRO A 365 21.37 -2.72 7.82
N ASN A 366 22.33 -3.55 7.39
CA ASN A 366 23.75 -3.32 7.70
C ASN A 366 24.30 -2.05 7.04
N ASN A 367 23.69 -1.60 5.94
CA ASN A 367 24.10 -0.35 5.28
C ASN A 367 23.74 0.88 6.13
N PHE A 368 22.62 0.82 6.87
CA PHE A 368 22.25 1.87 7.82
C PHE A 368 23.21 1.92 9.02
N ILE A 369 23.60 0.76 9.55
CA ILE A 369 24.58 0.68 10.65
C ILE A 369 25.94 1.23 10.21
N LYS A 370 26.39 0.91 8.99
CA LYS A 370 27.63 1.45 8.42
C LYS A 370 27.55 2.96 8.20
N GLN A 371 26.40 3.47 7.80
CA GLN A 371 26.16 4.91 7.62
C GLN A 371 26.23 5.64 8.97
N GLN A 372 25.58 5.13 10.01
CA GLN A 372 25.67 5.70 11.37
C GLN A 372 27.11 5.70 11.92
N ALA A 373 27.85 4.61 11.68
CA ALA A 373 29.26 4.53 12.09
C ALA A 373 30.14 5.56 11.35
N GLN A 374 29.85 5.84 10.06
CA GLN A 374 30.54 6.87 9.29
C GLN A 374 30.20 8.29 9.77
N ASP A 375 28.93 8.57 10.07
CA ASP A 375 28.50 9.87 10.60
C ASP A 375 29.15 10.17 11.96
N GLN A 376 29.24 9.16 12.83
CA GLN A 376 29.90 9.28 14.14
C GLN A 376 31.41 9.55 14.00
N LEU A 377 32.10 8.79 13.14
CA LEU A 377 33.53 8.98 12.89
C LEU A 377 33.82 10.37 12.30
N LYS A 378 32.95 10.85 11.41
CA LYS A 378 33.06 12.19 10.82
C LYS A 378 32.95 13.28 11.89
N LYS A 379 32.05 13.11 12.86
CA LYS A 379 31.91 14.02 13.99
C LYS A 379 33.17 14.05 14.86
N GLU A 380 33.71 12.89 15.21
CA GLU A 380 34.93 12.76 16.03
C GLU A 380 36.13 13.45 15.36
N LEU A 381 36.37 13.18 14.08
CA LEU A 381 37.47 13.79 13.32
C LEU A 381 37.33 15.32 13.20
N CYS A 382 36.11 15.84 13.07
CA CYS A 382 35.88 17.29 13.06
C CYS A 382 36.13 17.92 14.44
N GLU A 383 35.67 17.29 15.52
CA GLU A 383 35.91 17.75 16.89
C GLU A 383 37.41 17.79 17.23
N GLU A 384 38.17 16.75 16.86
CA GLU A 384 39.63 16.68 17.03
C GLU A 384 40.37 17.81 16.29
N ASN A 385 39.79 18.33 15.21
CA ASN A 385 40.36 19.39 14.39
C ASN A 385 39.71 20.76 14.67
N TRP A 386 39.04 20.92 15.81
CA TRP A 386 38.40 22.17 16.24
C TRP A 386 37.34 22.70 15.25
N ILE A 387 36.68 21.79 14.54
CA ILE A 387 35.59 22.09 13.61
C ILE A 387 34.28 21.62 14.22
N THR A 388 33.44 22.57 14.60
CA THR A 388 32.12 22.29 15.14
C THR A 388 31.15 21.91 14.01
N LEU A 389 30.59 20.70 14.03
CA LEU A 389 29.53 20.32 13.09
C LEU A 389 28.17 20.85 13.55
N ARG A 390 27.46 21.50 12.63
CA ARG A 390 26.07 21.93 12.80
C ARG A 390 25.19 21.21 11.79
N TYR A 391 24.11 20.63 12.29
CA TYR A 391 23.21 19.83 11.47
C TYR A 391 21.99 20.65 11.07
N VAL A 392 21.59 20.53 9.81
CA VAL A 392 20.33 21.08 9.30
C VAL A 392 19.52 19.93 8.72
N TRP A 393 18.47 19.51 9.43
CA TRP A 393 17.65 18.37 9.05
C TRP A 393 16.68 18.71 7.94
N TYR A 394 16.37 17.75 7.06
CA TYR A 394 15.50 17.96 5.89
C TYR A 394 14.07 18.43 6.19
N TYR A 395 13.61 18.37 7.44
CA TYR A 395 12.28 18.87 7.86
C TYR A 395 12.34 20.26 8.51
N GLU A 396 13.52 20.78 8.83
CA GLU A 396 13.68 22.10 9.45
C GLU A 396 13.58 23.21 8.41
N ASP A 397 13.35 24.46 8.83
CA ASP A 397 13.45 25.62 7.96
C ASP A 397 14.88 26.19 8.03
N PRO A 398 15.69 26.11 6.94
CA PRO A 398 17.05 26.65 6.93
C PRO A 398 17.12 28.16 7.23
N TYR A 399 16.06 28.92 6.93
CA TYR A 399 16.02 30.36 7.23
C TYR A 399 15.90 30.67 8.73
N VAL A 400 15.48 29.69 9.53
CA VAL A 400 15.37 29.81 10.99
C VAL A 400 16.60 29.18 11.65
N VAL A 401 16.92 27.95 11.27
CA VAL A 401 17.94 27.14 11.94
C VAL A 401 19.36 27.63 11.67
N ILE A 402 19.66 28.11 10.45
CA ILE A 402 21.02 28.62 10.16
C ILE A 402 21.34 29.86 10.99
N PRO A 403 20.49 30.91 11.06
CA PRO A 403 20.74 32.03 11.96
C PRO A 403 20.84 31.64 13.44
N GLU A 404 20.08 30.65 13.91
CA GLU A 404 20.21 30.13 15.27
C GLU A 404 21.60 29.52 15.51
N HIS A 405 22.04 28.62 14.63
CA HIS A 405 23.39 28.04 14.70
C HIS A 405 24.50 29.10 14.70
N LEU A 406 24.35 30.14 13.88
CA LEU A 406 25.32 31.23 13.82
C LEU A 406 25.32 32.09 15.08
N ARG A 407 24.15 32.35 15.71
CA ARG A 407 24.06 33.04 17.01
C ARG A 407 24.67 32.22 18.13
N GLU A 408 24.42 30.91 18.17
CA GLU A 408 25.02 30.01 19.15
C GLU A 408 26.55 29.97 19.05
N LEU A 409 27.08 30.10 17.84
CA LEU A 409 28.52 30.21 17.58
C LEU A 409 29.07 31.63 17.84
N GLY A 410 28.21 32.60 18.18
CA GLY A 410 28.59 34.00 18.42
C GLY A 410 29.06 34.74 17.17
N LEU A 411 28.64 34.29 15.98
CA LEU A 411 29.08 34.84 14.69
C LEU A 411 28.18 35.96 14.18
N ILE A 412 26.94 36.04 14.68
CA ILE A 412 25.96 37.09 14.38
C ILE A 412 25.19 37.44 15.65
N ASP A 413 24.64 38.66 15.70
CA ASP A 413 23.83 39.18 16.82
C ASP A 413 22.39 38.63 16.86
#